data_AF-A0A133SCJ7-F1
#
_entry.id   AF-A0A133SCJ7-F1
#
_cell.length_a   1.000
_cell.length_b   1.000
_cell.length_c   1.000
_cell.angle_alpha   90.00
_cell.angle_beta   90.00
_cell.angle_gamma   90.00
#
_symmetry.space_group_name_H-M   'P 1'
#
loop_
_entity.id
_entity.type
_entity.pdbx_description
1 polymer ?
#
loop_
_entity_poly.entity_id
_entity_poly.type
_entity_poly.pdbx_seq_one_letter_code
_entity_poly.pdbx_strand_id
1 'polypeptide(L)' 'MNETGKAWMHYPKDCWGCVSCVKECPVQAIDFYLGADMGGRGSTMNVTTEGQYIKWHIRRPDGSEETITIDRKQANSY' A
#
# COMPACT_ATOMS: atom_id res chain seq x y z
N MET A 1 18.03 -0.32 -9.82
CA MET A 1 18.30 -0.78 -8.44
C MET A 1 19.33 0.16 -7.82
N ASN A 2 19.32 0.33 -6.50
CA ASN A 2 20.36 1.09 -5.79
C ASN A 2 21.66 0.27 -5.69
N GLU A 3 22.69 0.83 -5.05
CA GLU A 3 24.01 0.20 -4.88
C GLU A 3 23.97 -1.15 -4.14
N THR A 4 22.89 -1.43 -3.40
CA THR A 4 22.68 -2.69 -2.67
C THR A 4 21.78 -3.69 -3.42
N GLY A 5 21.44 -3.40 -4.68
CA GLY A 5 20.55 -4.27 -5.48
C GLY A 5 19.06 -4.14 -5.14
N LYS A 6 18.65 -3.16 -4.34
CA LYS A 6 17.25 -2.95 -3.96
C LYS A 6 16.53 -1.99 -4.91
N ALA A 7 15.22 -2.17 -5.07
CA ALA A 7 14.38 -1.22 -5.78
C ALA A 7 14.33 0.12 -5.02
N TRP A 8 14.19 1.23 -5.74
CA TRP A 8 14.05 2.56 -5.13
C TRP A 8 13.28 3.50 -6.08
N MET A 9 12.71 4.56 -5.52
CA MET A 9 11.91 5.55 -6.26
C MET A 9 12.80 6.69 -6.74
N HIS A 10 13.14 6.71 -8.04
CA HIS A 10 14.01 7.73 -8.63
C HIS A 10 13.44 9.15 -8.57
N TYR A 11 12.12 9.29 -8.77
CA TYR A 11 11.45 10.58 -8.89
C TYR A 11 10.23 10.65 -7.96
N PRO A 12 10.42 10.79 -6.64
CA PRO A 12 9.31 10.76 -5.68
C PRO A 12 8.31 11.92 -5.86
N LYS A 13 8.75 13.06 -6.40
CA LYS A 13 7.88 14.21 -6.68
C LYS A 13 6.88 13.96 -7.82
N ASP A 14 7.18 12.99 -8.68
CA ASP A 14 6.34 12.63 -9.82
C ASP A 14 5.44 11.42 -9.49
N CYS A 15 5.44 10.96 -8.24
CA CYS A 15 4.59 9.86 -7.79
C CYS A 15 3.12 10.30 -7.77
N TRP A 16 2.27 9.57 -8.48
CA TRP A 16 0.82 9.84 -8.54
C TRP A 16 0.03 9.30 -7.35
N GLY A 17 0.66 8.51 -6.47
CA GLY A 17 -0.06 7.84 -5.37
C GLY A 17 -1.02 6.74 -5.82
N CYS A 18 -0.86 6.18 -7.02
CA CYS A 18 -1.75 5.14 -7.57
C CYS A 18 -1.66 3.77 -6.90
N VAL A 19 -0.69 3.58 -5.99
CA VAL A 19 -0.39 2.35 -5.23
C VAL A 19 -0.16 1.08 -6.08
N SER A 20 0.03 1.19 -7.40
CA SER A 20 0.33 0.04 -8.27
C SER A 20 1.60 -0.69 -7.86
N CYS A 21 2.67 0.02 -7.51
CA CYS A 21 3.93 -0.60 -7.07
C CYS A 21 3.77 -1.40 -5.77
N VAL A 22 2.90 -0.94 -4.86
CA VAL A 22 2.60 -1.65 -3.60
C VAL A 22 1.88 -2.96 -3.88
N LYS A 23 0.90 -2.96 -4.79
CA LYS A 23 0.13 -4.16 -5.20
C LYS A 23 0.97 -5.23 -5.88
N GLU A 24 1.88 -4.81 -6.75
CA GLU A 24 2.68 -5.72 -7.55
C GLU A 24 3.92 -6.25 -6.81
N CYS A 25 4.19 -5.80 -5.57
CA CYS A 25 5.36 -6.26 -4.81
C CYS A 25 5.08 -7.63 -4.16
N PRO A 26 5.67 -8.74 -4.66
CA PRO A 26 5.35 -10.08 -4.14
C PRO A 26 5.89 -10.33 -2.73
N VAL A 27 6.88 -9.53 -2.32
CA VAL A 27 7.56 -9.63 -1.02
C VAL A 27 7.16 -8.50 -0.06
N GLN A 28 6.18 -7.67 -0.44
CA GLN A 28 5.60 -6.64 0.43
C GLN A 28 6.64 -5.67 1.02
N ALA A 29 7.65 -5.32 0.23
CA ALA A 29 8.75 -4.45 0.65
C ALA A 29 8.48 -2.95 0.47
N ILE A 30 7.26 -2.57 0.06
CA ILE A 30 6.89 -1.20 -0.27
C ILE A 30 5.65 -0.82 0.56
N ASP A 31 5.81 0.20 1.40
CA ASP A 31 4.72 0.83 2.13
C ASP A 31 4.35 2.17 1.47
N PHE A 32 3.05 2.46 1.43
CA PHE A 32 2.53 3.76 1.05
C PHE A 32 2.21 4.59 2.29
N TYR A 33 2.73 5.81 2.36
CA TYR A 33 2.44 6.74 3.45
C TYR A 33 1.11 7.45 3.20
N LEU A 34 0.17 7.31 4.13
CA LEU A 34 -1.13 7.98 4.09
C LEU A 34 -1.05 9.28 4.90
N GLY A 35 -0.91 10.39 4.16
CA GLY A 35 -0.89 11.73 4.71
C GLY A 35 -2.22 12.13 5.37
N ALA A 36 -2.21 13.25 6.09
CA ALA A 36 -3.40 13.79 6.75
C ALA A 36 -4.51 14.20 5.77
N ASP A 37 -4.12 14.57 4.55
CA ASP A 37 -4.97 14.89 3.40
C ASP A 37 -5.81 13.70 2.92
N MET A 38 -5.28 12.48 3.05
CA MET A 38 -6.00 11.24 2.74
C MET A 38 -6.68 10.61 3.98
N GLY A 39 -6.73 11.33 5.10
CA GLY A 39 -7.28 10.83 6.37
C GLY A 39 -6.39 9.81 7.09
N GLY A 40 -5.17 9.57 6.59
CA GLY A 40 -4.25 8.55 7.10
C GLY A 40 -3.58 8.89 8.42
N ARG A 41 -3.52 10.17 8.81
CA ARG A 41 -2.92 10.65 10.07
C ARG A 41 -1.51 10.09 10.35
N GLY A 42 -0.72 9.90 9.29
CA GLY A 42 0.64 9.37 9.38
C GLY A 42 0.74 7.84 9.36
N SER A 43 -0.34 7.14 9.02
CA SER A 43 -0.34 5.69 8.86
C SER A 43 0.42 5.28 7.59
N THR A 44 0.92 4.04 7.58
CA THR A 44 1.40 3.39 6.36
C THR A 44 0.43 2.31 5.91
N MET A 45 0.50 1.96 4.63
CA MET A 45 -0.35 0.95 4.05
C MET A 45 0.42 0.02 3.11
N ASN A 46 0.20 -1.28 3.26
CA ASN A 46 0.62 -2.30 2.31
C ASN A 46 -0.57 -3.17 1.87
N VAL A 47 -0.31 -4.18 1.05
CA VAL A 47 -1.36 -5.05 0.54
C VAL A 47 -0.90 -6.49 0.39
N THR A 48 -1.81 -7.42 0.69
CA THR A 48 -1.68 -8.84 0.32
C THR A 48 -2.83 -9.25 -0.61
N THR A 49 -2.57 -10.18 -1.52
CA THR A 49 -3.60 -10.74 -2.40
C THR A 49 -3.74 -12.24 -2.12
N GLU A 50 -4.98 -12.66 -1.83
CA GLU A 50 -5.32 -14.05 -1.56
C GLU A 50 -6.49 -14.47 -2.45
N GLY A 51 -6.17 -15.11 -3.58
CA GLY A 51 -7.15 -15.46 -4.60
C GLY A 51 -7.89 -14.23 -5.14
N GLN A 52 -9.18 -14.14 -4.88
CA GLN A 52 -10.02 -13.01 -5.29
C GLN A 52 -10.01 -11.84 -4.30
N TYR A 53 -9.44 -12.03 -3.11
CA TYR A 53 -9.43 -11.01 -2.07
C TYR A 53 -8.15 -10.18 -2.14
N ILE A 54 -8.31 -8.87 -1.91
CA ILE A 54 -7.21 -7.95 -1.62
C ILE A 54 -7.38 -7.51 -0.18
N LYS A 55 -6.34 -7.69 0.64
CA LYS A 55 -6.31 -7.21 2.02
C LYS A 55 -5.37 -6.02 2.09
N TRP A 56 -5.91 -4.87 2.45
CA TRP A 56 -5.17 -3.66 2.72
C TRP A 56 -4.83 -3.61 4.21
N HIS A 57 -3.55 -3.56 4.52
CA HIS A 57 -3.08 -3.47 5.90
C HIS A 57 -2.69 -2.03 6.18
N ILE A 58 -3.37 -1.39 7.13
CA ILE A 58 -3.14 -0.01 7.53
C ILE A 58 -2.50 -0.03 8.91
N ARG A 59 -1.25 0.43 9.00
CA ARG A 59 -0.51 0.53 10.24
C ARG A 59 -0.47 1.96 10.72
N ARG A 60 -1.00 2.21 11.91
CA ARG A 60 -1.01 3.54 12.54
C ARG A 60 0.35 3.85 13.21
N PRO A 61 0.65 5.13 13.46
CA PRO A 61 1.87 5.54 14.18
C PRO A 61 1.98 4.95 15.59
N ASP A 62 0.86 4.64 16.25
CA ASP A 62 0.81 4.02 17.57
C ASP A 62 1.12 2.50 17.56
N GLY A 63 1.37 1.95 16.37
CA GLY A 63 1.65 0.53 16.16
C GLY A 63 0.42 -0.35 15.99
N SER A 64 -0.79 0.19 16.16
CA SER A 64 -2.02 -0.55 15.86
C SER A 64 -2.17 -0.78 14.35
N GLU A 65 -2.84 -1.88 14.00
CA GLU A 65 -3.06 -2.28 12.62
C GLU A 65 -4.55 -2.54 12.37
N GLU A 66 -5.01 -2.18 11.18
CA GLU A 66 -6.34 -2.46 10.69
C GLU A 66 -6.25 -3.12 9.32
N THR A 67 -7.12 -4.07 9.03
CA THR A 67 -7.16 -4.75 7.73
C THR A 67 -8.50 -4.54 7.05
N ILE A 68 -8.48 -3.96 5.85
CA ILE A 68 -9.65 -3.82 4.98
C ILE A 68 -9.57 -4.90 3.90
N THR A 69 -10.55 -5.80 3.86
CA THR A 69 -10.62 -6.86 2.84
C THR A 69 -11.64 -6.47 1.77
N ILE A 70 -11.24 -6.50 0.50
CA ILE A 70 -12.12 -6.30 -0.65
C ILE A 70 -12.15 -7.55 -1.52
N ASP A 71 -13.33 -7.91 -2.03
CA ASP A 71 -13.47 -8.92 -3.06
C ASP A 71 -13.37 -8.26 -4.45
N ARG A 72 -12.36 -8.66 -5.23
CA ARG A 72 -12.14 -8.12 -6.59
C ARG A 72 -13.30 -8.40 -7.53
N LYS A 73 -14.13 -9.42 -7.27
CA LYS A 73 -15.33 -9.72 -8.05
C LYS A 73 -16.50 -8.80 -7.72
N GLN A 74 -16.45 -8.12 -6.57
CA GLN A 74 -17.48 -7.21 -6.10
C GLN A 74 -16.91 -5.80 -5.85
N ALA A 75 -15.82 -5.43 -6.53
CA ALA A 75 -15.09 -4.19 -6.26
C ALA A 75 -15.91 -2.89 -6.43
N ASN A 76 -17.11 -2.97 -7.03
CA ASN A 76 -18.01 -1.85 -7.29
C ASN A 76 -19.41 -2.04 -6.69
N SER A 77 -19.62 -2.97 -5.77
CA SER A 77 -20.90 -3.06 -5.03
C SER A 77 -20.88 -2.04 -3.90
N TYR A 78 -21.41 -0.85 -4.18
CA TYR A 78 -21.65 0.22 -3.22
C TYR A 78 -23.10 0.22 -2.74
#